data_AF-A0A963RDT0-F1
#
_entry.id   AF-A0A963RDT0-F1
#
_cell.length_a   1.000
_cell.length_b   1.000
_cell.length_c   1.000
_cell.angle_alpha   90.00
_cell.angle_beta   90.00
_cell.angle_gamma   90.00
#
_symmetry.space_group_name_H-M   'P 1'
#
loop_
_entity.id
_entity.type
_entity.pdbx_description
1 polymer ?
#
loop_
_entity_poly.entity_id
_entity_poly.type
_entity_poly.pdbx_seq_one_letter_code
_entity_poly.pdbx_strand_id
1 'polypeptide(L)'
;MNRSLATIFGAATLSLLAGCGLGGSSEEQVADTPKKAVPSPTPTLAAPSETGSVTPNKDRIATIGLLNKPNNITQNLVLKVGERRQVGNVVVRVQSCERTAP
;
A
#
# COMPACT_ATOMS: atom_id res chain seq x y z
N MET A 1 57.67 30.45 -14.06
CA MET A 1 57.43 30.07 -15.47
C MET A 1 56.35 29.01 -15.48
N ASN A 2 55.29 28.98 -16.28
CA ASN A 2 54.61 29.87 -17.23
C ASN A 2 53.50 28.90 -17.73
N ARG A 3 52.22 29.20 -17.94
CA ARG A 3 51.44 30.44 -18.01
C ARG A 3 49.98 29.97 -18.24
N SER A 4 49.03 30.73 -17.70
CA SER A 4 47.86 31.26 -18.44
C SER A 4 46.84 30.30 -19.05
N LEU A 5 45.56 30.62 -19.16
CA LEU A 5 44.66 31.70 -18.71
C LEU A 5 43.39 31.42 -19.54
N ALA A 6 42.29 32.04 -19.11
CA ALA A 6 41.08 32.33 -19.88
C ALA A 6 39.99 31.24 -19.87
N THR A 7 38.94 31.38 -19.06
CA THR A 7 37.74 32.24 -19.28
C THR A 7 37.03 31.88 -20.59
N ILE A 8 35.72 31.62 -20.62
CA ILE A 8 34.71 32.67 -20.79
C ILE A 8 33.31 32.05 -20.59
N PHE A 9 32.50 32.76 -19.78
CA PHE A 9 31.05 32.99 -19.86
C PHE A 9 30.11 31.94 -20.46
N GLY A 10 29.11 31.58 -19.66
CA GLY A 10 27.85 31.00 -20.13
C GLY A 10 26.73 31.21 -19.11
N ALA A 11 26.45 32.48 -18.77
CA ALA A 11 25.28 32.85 -18.00
C ALA A 11 24.01 32.66 -18.84
N ALA A 12 23.13 31.75 -18.42
CA ALA A 12 21.76 31.70 -18.94
C ALA A 12 20.79 31.09 -17.91
N THR A 13 20.18 31.99 -17.15
CA THR A 13 18.75 31.99 -16.75
C THR A 13 18.20 30.74 -16.06
N LEU A 14 18.16 30.78 -14.72
CA LEU A 14 17.23 29.98 -13.93
C LEU A 14 16.62 30.86 -12.82
N SER A 15 15.60 31.64 -13.17
CA SER A 15 14.76 32.35 -12.19
C SER A 15 13.53 31.50 -11.87
N LEU A 16 13.37 31.27 -10.58
CA LEU A 16 12.55 30.29 -9.91
C LEU A 16 11.03 30.54 -10.06
N LEU A 17 10.29 29.43 -10.12
CA LEU A 17 8.84 29.32 -9.96
C LEU A 17 8.35 30.04 -8.69
N ALA A 18 7.60 31.12 -8.87
CA ALA A 18 6.72 31.70 -7.87
C ALA A 18 5.32 31.09 -8.01
N GLY A 19 4.79 30.49 -6.94
CA GLY A 19 3.41 30.00 -6.92
C GLY A 19 3.13 28.94 -5.86
N CYS A 20 3.49 29.19 -4.60
CA CYS A 20 3.00 28.38 -3.49
C CYS A 20 1.59 28.88 -3.13
N GLY A 21 0.57 28.23 -3.70
CA GLY A 21 -0.82 28.40 -3.31
C GLY A 21 -1.05 27.76 -1.94
N LEU A 22 -0.85 28.54 -0.87
CA LEU A 22 -1.39 28.23 0.45
C LEU A 22 -2.91 28.48 0.40
N GLY A 23 -3.66 27.44 0.08
CA GLY A 23 -5.13 27.51 -0.02
C GLY A 23 -5.79 26.32 0.65
N GLY A 24 -6.47 26.59 1.75
CA GLY A 24 -7.50 25.70 2.30
C GLY A 24 -7.17 25.10 3.67
N SER A 25 -7.27 25.92 4.73
CA SER A 25 -7.54 25.40 6.07
C SER A 25 -8.93 24.77 6.03
N SER A 26 -9.01 23.45 6.24
CA SER A 26 -10.30 22.75 6.30
C SER A 26 -11.07 23.24 7.52
N GLU A 27 -12.20 23.88 7.25
CA GLU A 27 -13.18 24.32 8.23
C GLU A 27 -13.77 23.09 8.94
N GLU A 28 -13.58 23.08 10.24
CA GLU A 28 -14.09 22.11 11.19
C GLU A 28 -15.62 22.21 11.23
N GLN A 29 -16.32 21.27 10.60
CA GLN A 29 -17.78 21.14 10.72
C GLN A 29 -18.10 20.20 11.87
N VAL A 30 -18.46 20.83 12.99
CA VAL A 30 -18.88 20.21 14.24
C VAL A 30 -20.32 19.70 14.14
N ALA A 31 -20.45 18.42 14.50
CA ALA A 31 -21.61 17.71 15.09
C ALA A 31 -23.01 17.91 14.48
N ASP A 32 -23.53 16.84 13.87
CA ASP A 32 -24.94 16.50 14.00
C ASP A 32 -25.09 15.25 14.89
N THR A 33 -26.02 15.37 15.82
CA THR A 33 -26.33 14.47 16.94
C THR A 33 -26.84 13.09 16.49
N PRO A 34 -26.58 12.00 17.23
CA PRO A 34 -27.06 10.68 16.83
C PRO A 34 -28.57 10.57 17.09
N LYS A 35 -29.36 10.57 16.01
CA LYS A 35 -30.75 10.11 16.03
C LYS A 35 -30.77 8.66 16.53
N LYS A 36 -31.48 8.40 17.63
CA LYS A 36 -31.70 7.06 18.19
C LYS A 36 -32.20 6.12 17.07
N ALA A 37 -31.36 5.18 16.65
CA ALA A 37 -31.73 4.17 15.68
C ALA A 37 -32.73 3.20 16.33
N VAL A 38 -33.89 3.04 15.69
CA VAL A 38 -34.82 1.95 15.97
C VAL A 38 -34.09 0.64 15.66
N PRO A 39 -34.11 -0.40 16.51
CA PRO A 39 -33.50 -1.67 16.15
C PRO A 39 -34.27 -2.26 14.96
N SER A 40 -33.67 -2.17 13.79
CA SER A 40 -34.11 -2.93 12.61
C SER A 40 -33.94 -4.42 12.95
N PRO A 41 -34.89 -5.30 12.58
CA PRO A 41 -34.68 -6.73 12.76
C PRO A 41 -33.38 -7.10 12.03
N THR A 42 -32.43 -7.65 12.77
CA THR A 42 -31.19 -8.19 12.22
C THR A 42 -31.57 -9.11 11.07
N PRO A 43 -31.11 -8.86 9.83
CA PRO A 43 -31.24 -9.88 8.81
C PRO A 43 -30.48 -11.09 9.34
N THR A 44 -31.19 -12.19 9.61
CA THR A 44 -30.57 -13.50 9.76
C THR A 44 -29.77 -13.69 8.47
N LEU A 45 -28.45 -13.56 8.55
CA LEU A 45 -27.58 -13.98 7.47
C LEU A 45 -27.92 -15.46 7.27
N ALA A 46 -28.58 -15.77 6.16
CA ALA A 46 -28.65 -17.13 5.68
C ALA A 46 -27.21 -17.69 5.74
N ALA A 47 -27.05 -18.85 6.38
CA ALA A 47 -25.80 -19.58 6.31
C ALA A 47 -25.37 -19.63 4.84
N PRO A 48 -24.08 -19.40 4.51
CA PRO A 48 -23.64 -19.55 3.13
C PRO A 48 -23.84 -21.01 2.74
N SER A 49 -24.97 -21.28 2.09
CA SER A 49 -25.19 -22.43 1.26
C SER A 49 -24.27 -22.30 0.06
N GLU A 50 -23.80 -23.44 -0.44
CA GLU A 50 -22.84 -23.62 -1.53
C GLU A 50 -21.40 -23.78 -1.03
N THR A 51 -21.12 -24.93 -0.41
CA THR A 51 -19.78 -25.53 -0.41
C THR A 51 -19.45 -25.96 -1.84
N GLY A 52 -19.28 -24.99 -2.74
CA GLY A 52 -18.44 -25.21 -3.92
C GLY A 52 -17.08 -25.70 -3.44
N SER A 53 -16.38 -26.48 -4.25
CA SER A 53 -15.07 -27.04 -3.91
C SER A 53 -14.04 -25.92 -3.67
N VAL A 54 -14.05 -25.32 -2.48
CA VAL A 54 -13.14 -24.25 -2.07
C VAL A 54 -11.86 -24.88 -1.60
N THR A 55 -10.72 -24.42 -2.11
CA THR A 55 -9.40 -24.87 -1.66
C THR A 55 -9.26 -24.58 -0.15
N PRO A 56 -9.06 -25.61 0.69
CA PRO A 56 -8.86 -25.43 2.12
C PRO A 56 -7.64 -24.55 2.40
N ASN A 57 -7.63 -23.79 3.50
CA ASN A 57 -6.51 -22.89 3.82
C ASN A 57 -5.14 -23.57 3.78
N LYS A 58 -5.05 -24.83 4.21
CA LYS A 58 -3.81 -25.62 4.22
C LYS A 58 -3.22 -25.83 2.82
N ASP A 59 -4.09 -25.83 1.81
CA ASP A 59 -3.75 -26.15 0.43
C ASP A 59 -3.65 -24.89 -0.44
N ARG A 60 -3.84 -23.70 0.16
CA ARG A 60 -3.71 -22.42 -0.53
C ARG A 60 -2.25 -22.02 -0.67
N ILE A 61 -1.89 -21.68 -1.90
CA ILE A 61 -0.56 -21.20 -2.27
C ILE A 61 -0.73 -19.83 -2.90
N ALA A 62 0.03 -18.86 -2.40
CA ALA A 62 0.11 -17.51 -2.96
C ALA A 62 1.48 -17.31 -3.61
N THR A 63 1.49 -16.82 -4.84
CA THR A 63 2.69 -16.37 -5.53
C THR A 63 2.74 -14.85 -5.46
N ILE A 64 3.74 -14.32 -4.75
CA ILE A 64 3.93 -12.88 -4.56
C ILE A 64 5.14 -12.41 -5.38
N GLY A 65 4.93 -11.45 -6.28
CA GLY A 65 6.02 -10.81 -7.02
C GLY A 65 6.65 -9.68 -6.19
N LEU A 66 7.96 -9.71 -6.01
CA LEU A 66 8.74 -8.67 -5.35
C LEU A 66 9.70 -8.02 -6.36
N LEU A 67 9.52 -6.72 -6.60
CA LEU A 67 10.36 -5.93 -7.49
C LEU A 67 11.23 -4.95 -6.69
N ASN A 68 12.54 -5.02 -6.89
CA ASN A 68 13.46 -4.00 -6.43
C ASN A 68 13.68 -2.95 -7.54
N LYS A 69 12.86 -1.90 -7.53
CA LYS A 69 12.87 -0.82 -8.53
C LYS A 69 14.27 -0.28 -8.91
N PRO A 70 15.17 0.09 -7.97
CA PRO A 70 16.49 0.63 -8.32
C PRO A 70 17.37 -0.35 -9.11
N ASN A 71 17.25 -1.66 -8.86
CA ASN A 71 18.10 -2.68 -9.48
C ASN A 71 17.37 -3.51 -10.54
N ASN A 72 16.07 -3.23 -10.79
CA ASN A 72 15.20 -4.01 -11.69
C ASN A 72 15.11 -5.52 -11.37
N ILE A 73 15.42 -5.93 -10.14
CA ILE A 73 15.39 -7.36 -9.77
C ILE A 73 13.96 -7.75 -9.40
N THR A 74 13.39 -8.72 -10.12
CA THR A 74 12.08 -9.29 -9.81
C THR A 74 12.22 -10.71 -9.29
N GLN A 75 11.52 -11.03 -8.20
CA GLN A 75 11.52 -12.36 -7.58
C GLN A 75 10.09 -12.81 -7.31
N ASN A 76 9.81 -14.10 -7.49
CA ASN A 76 8.52 -14.68 -7.13
C ASN A 76 8.66 -15.51 -5.85
N LEU A 77 7.84 -15.18 -4.86
CA LEU A 77 7.77 -15.85 -3.57
C LEU A 77 6.53 -16.73 -3.56
N VAL A 78 6.74 -18.05 -3.59
CA VAL A 78 5.67 -19.03 -3.45
C VAL A 78 5.56 -19.39 -1.96
N LEU A 79 4.43 -19.07 -1.35
CA LEU A 79 4.20 -19.19 0.09
C LEU A 79 2.83 -19.82 0.37
N LYS A 80 2.76 -20.70 1.36
CA LYS A 80 1.49 -21.19 1.90
C LYS A 80 0.91 -20.22 2.92
N VAL A 81 -0.39 -20.35 3.19
CA VAL A 81 -1.05 -19.60 4.27
C VAL A 81 -0.36 -19.90 5.61
N GLY A 82 0.01 -18.84 6.33
CA GLY A 82 0.73 -18.91 7.61
C GLY A 82 2.25 -18.82 7.47
N GLU A 83 2.80 -19.01 6.27
CA GLU A 83 4.24 -18.92 6.03
C GLU A 83 4.73 -17.48 5.95
N ARG A 84 6.01 -17.31 6.29
CA ARG A 84 6.75 -16.06 6.18
C ARG A 84 8.09 -16.30 5.52
N ARG A 85 8.53 -15.36 4.68
CA ARG A 85 9.89 -15.30 4.15
C ARG A 85 10.44 -13.90 4.25
N GLN A 86 11.74 -13.82 4.44
CA GLN A 86 12.48 -12.56 4.42
C GLN A 86 13.34 -12.49 3.16
N VAL A 87 13.30 -11.34 2.49
CA VAL A 87 14.14 -11.03 1.33
C VAL A 87 14.83 -9.70 1.63
N GLY A 88 16.11 -9.78 2.02
CA GLY A 88 16.87 -8.64 2.51
C GLY A 88 16.20 -7.98 3.72
N ASN A 89 15.76 -6.74 3.54
CA ASN A 89 15.16 -5.93 4.60
C ASN A 89 13.62 -6.03 4.66
N VAL A 90 13.02 -6.87 3.82
CA VAL A 90 11.56 -7.00 3.71
C VAL A 90 11.13 -8.39 4.20
N VAL A 91 10.13 -8.44 5.07
CA VAL A 91 9.48 -9.68 5.49
C VAL A 91 8.10 -9.76 4.86
N VAL A 92 7.83 -10.84 4.13
CA VAL A 92 6.55 -11.13 3.51
C VAL A 92 5.89 -12.27 4.28
N ARG A 93 4.62 -12.09 4.67
CA ARG A 93 3.81 -13.10 5.35
C ARG A 93 2.46 -13.24 4.68
N VAL A 94 2.01 -14.48 4.47
CA VAL A 94 0.68 -14.76 3.94
C VAL A 94 -0.24 -15.12 5.10
N GLN A 95 -1.34 -14.38 5.25
CA GLN A 95 -2.39 -14.67 6.23
C GLN A 95 -3.71 -14.94 5.51
N SER A 96 -4.56 -15.78 6.12
CA SER A 96 -5.94 -15.95 5.68
C SER A 96 -6.83 -14.91 6.37
N CYS A 97 -7.81 -14.40 5.62
CA CYS A 97 -8.86 -13.52 6.16
C CYS A 97 -9.95 -14.32 6.89
N GLU A 98 -9.95 -15.65 6.77
CA GLU A 98 -10.93 -16.53 7.40
C GLU A 98 -10.65 -16.67 8.89
N ARG A 99 -11.69 -16.54 9.71
CA ARG A 99 -11.55 -16.64 11.17
C ARG A 99 -11.39 -18.11 11.57
N THR A 100 -10.16 -18.50 11.89
CA THR A 100 -9.89 -19.78 12.56
C THR A 100 -10.19 -19.59 14.05
N ALA A 101 -10.92 -20.53 14.66
CA ALA A 101 -11.14 -20.51 16.11
C ALA A 101 -9.78 -20.49 16.85
N PRO A 102 -9.64 -19.66 17.91
CA PRO A 102 -8.38 -19.52 18.63
C PRO A 102 -7.93 -20.80 19.32
#